data_AF-A0A3D5S296-F1
#
_entry.id   AF-A0A3D5S296-F1
#
_cell.length_a   1.000
_cell.length_b   1.000
_cell.length_c   1.000
_cell.angle_alpha   90.00
_cell.angle_beta   90.00
_cell.angle_gamma   90.00
#
_symmetry.space_group_name_H-M   'P 1'
#
loop_
_entity.id
_entity.type
_entity.pdbx_description
1 polymer ?
#
loop_
_entity_poly.entity_id
_entity_poly.type
_entity_poly.pdbx_seq_one_letter_code
_entity_poly.pdbx_strand_id
1 'polypeptide(L)'
;MKMYQLVWHYECSPDQKDQFEEAYRRNGTWFHFYEKSDDYLGQELIKKVDKNDYLVIDSWVCKDSYESFLSINKAEYDQLNEQCKSLYSKEEFLGFYETVDH
;
A
#
# COMPACT_ATOMS: atom_id res chain seq x y z
N MET A 1 1.16 -11.52 -17.87
CA MET A 1 2.32 -10.64 -17.62
C MET A 1 2.55 -10.66 -16.14
N LYS A 2 3.77 -10.86 -15.65
CA LYS A 2 4.03 -10.86 -14.21
C LYS A 2 3.94 -9.45 -13.64
N MET A 3 3.46 -9.30 -12.42
CA MET A 3 3.32 -8.02 -11.73
C MET A 3 4.34 -7.92 -10.62
N TYR A 4 4.92 -6.73 -10.45
CA TYR A 4 5.78 -6.40 -9.32
C TYR A 4 4.92 -5.94 -8.15
N GLN A 5 5.04 -6.59 -7.00
CA GLN A 5 4.19 -6.35 -5.84
C GLN A 5 4.99 -5.92 -4.62
N LEU A 6 4.50 -4.90 -3.94
CA LEU A 6 4.98 -4.49 -2.64
C LEU A 6 4.01 -5.01 -1.60
N VAL A 7 4.54 -5.68 -0.57
CA VAL A 7 3.69 -6.23 0.49
C VAL A 7 4.07 -5.61 1.82
N TRP A 8 3.09 -5.00 2.46
CA TRP A 8 3.20 -4.40 3.78
C TRP A 8 2.29 -5.12 4.76
N HIS A 9 2.74 -5.27 5.99
CA HIS A 9 1.95 -5.70 7.12
C HIS A 9 1.75 -4.54 8.10
N TYR A 10 0.51 -4.39 8.55
CA TYR A 10 0.15 -3.39 9.54
C TYR A 10 -0.63 -4.03 10.68
N GLU A 11 -0.28 -3.65 11.91
CA GLU A 11 -1.14 -3.85 13.09
C GLU A 11 -1.90 -2.54 13.31
N CYS A 12 -3.19 -2.53 13.01
CA CYS A 12 -4.03 -1.34 13.10
C CYS A 12 -4.33 -1.01 14.56
N SER A 13 -4.26 0.27 14.91
CA SER A 13 -4.70 0.74 16.22
C SER A 13 -6.20 0.45 16.40
N PRO A 14 -6.66 -0.09 17.55
CA PRO A 14 -8.05 -0.54 17.72
C PRO A 14 -9.12 0.51 17.39
N ASP A 15 -8.85 1.77 17.70
CA ASP A 15 -9.78 2.89 17.50
C ASP A 15 -9.65 3.58 16.13
N GLN A 16 -8.68 3.18 15.30
CA GLN A 16 -8.39 3.81 14.01
C GLN A 16 -8.79 2.95 12.82
N LYS A 17 -9.48 1.83 13.06
CA LYS A 17 -9.81 0.85 12.04
C LYS A 17 -10.49 1.45 10.81
N ASP A 18 -11.55 2.24 11.01
CA ASP A 18 -12.32 2.80 9.89
C ASP A 18 -11.49 3.79 9.08
N GLN A 19 -10.61 4.57 9.73
CA GLN A 19 -9.71 5.51 9.06
C GLN A 19 -8.59 4.78 8.33
N PHE A 20 -8.07 3.69 8.90
CA PHE A 20 -7.10 2.82 8.25
C PHE A 20 -7.70 2.17 6.99
N GLU A 21 -8.89 1.57 7.10
CA GLU A 21 -9.57 0.98 5.95
C GLU A 21 -9.90 2.03 4.89
N GLU A 22 -10.27 3.26 5.26
CA GLU A 22 -10.48 4.36 4.30
C GLU A 22 -9.18 4.76 3.57
N ALA A 23 -8.06 4.81 4.28
CA ALA A 23 -6.77 5.19 3.71
C ALA A 23 -6.21 4.13 2.73
N TYR A 24 -6.36 2.84 3.06
CA TYR A 24 -5.68 1.74 2.37
C TYR A 24 -6.60 0.83 1.53
N ARG A 25 -7.91 1.05 1.51
CA ARG A 25 -8.82 0.30 0.63
C ARG A 25 -8.55 0.62 -0.85
N ARG A 26 -9.09 -0.22 -1.72
CA ARG A 26 -9.27 0.12 -3.13
C ARG A 26 -10.08 1.42 -3.24
N ASN A 27 -9.54 2.42 -3.92
CA ASN A 27 -10.04 3.81 -3.98
C ASN A 27 -9.90 4.61 -2.67
N GLY A 28 -8.98 4.23 -1.79
CA GLY A 28 -8.58 5.03 -0.63
C GLY A 28 -7.53 6.09 -0.97
N THR A 29 -7.06 6.80 0.05
CA THR A 29 -6.02 7.84 -0.09
C THR A 29 -4.76 7.34 -0.80
N TRP A 30 -4.26 6.16 -0.42
CA TRP A 30 -3.05 5.58 -1.02
C TRP A 30 -3.28 5.13 -2.47
N PHE A 31 -4.46 4.59 -2.77
CA PHE A 31 -4.84 4.26 -4.15
C PHE A 31 -4.83 5.51 -5.04
N HIS A 32 -5.45 6.60 -4.60
CA HIS A 32 -5.50 7.86 -5.35
C HIS A 32 -4.14 8.53 -5.52
N PHE A 33 -3.21 8.28 -4.60
CA PHE A 33 -1.83 8.70 -4.77
C PHE A 33 -1.16 7.95 -5.92
N TYR A 34 -1.24 6.61 -5.93
CA TYR A 34 -0.57 5.77 -6.92
C TYR A 34 -1.24 5.74 -8.29
N GLU A 35 -2.56 5.94 -8.39
CA GLU A 35 -3.31 5.94 -9.66
C GLU A 35 -2.87 7.05 -10.64
N LYS A 36 -2.06 8.01 -10.18
CA LYS A 36 -1.43 9.03 -11.03
C LYS A 36 -0.43 8.43 -12.02
N SER A 37 -0.01 7.18 -11.82
CA SER A 37 0.85 6.43 -12.74
C SER A 37 0.03 5.48 -13.59
N ASP A 38 0.20 5.53 -14.91
CA ASP A 38 -0.39 4.54 -15.83
C ASP A 38 0.19 3.12 -15.63
N ASP A 39 1.33 2.99 -14.95
CA ASP A 39 2.00 1.72 -14.66
C ASP A 39 1.57 1.09 -13.32
N TYR A 40 0.71 1.78 -12.56
CA TYR A 40 0.12 1.25 -11.34
C TYR A 40 -1.09 0.36 -11.67
N LEU A 41 -1.06 -0.87 -11.15
CA LEU A 41 -2.06 -1.90 -11.45
C LEU A 41 -3.14 -2.01 -10.37
N GLY A 42 -2.96 -1.35 -9.24
CA GLY A 42 -3.94 -1.25 -8.15
C GLY A 42 -3.40 -1.70 -6.79
N GLN A 43 -4.28 -1.57 -5.79
CA GLN A 43 -4.02 -1.96 -4.41
C GLN A 43 -5.10 -2.90 -3.88
N GLU A 44 -4.64 -3.85 -3.08
CA GLU A 44 -5.48 -4.76 -2.33
C GLU A 44 -5.24 -4.57 -0.83
N LEU A 45 -6.34 -4.44 -0.09
CA LEU A 45 -6.35 -4.45 1.37
C LEU A 45 -6.92 -5.79 1.83
N ILE A 46 -6.10 -6.59 2.51
CA ILE A 46 -6.47 -7.90 3.00
C ILE A 46 -6.46 -7.87 4.52
N LYS A 47 -7.61 -8.12 5.13
CA LYS A 47 -7.73 -8.20 6.58
C LYS A 47 -7.51 -9.63 7.07
N LYS A 48 -6.74 -9.79 8.15
CA LYS A 48 -6.63 -11.06 8.86
C LYS A 48 -7.92 -11.38 9.61
N VAL A 49 -8.41 -12.61 9.52
CA VAL A 49 -9.73 -13.01 10.07
C VAL A 49 -9.81 -12.83 11.58
N ASP A 50 -8.75 -13.16 12.32
CA ASP A 50 -8.78 -13.25 13.79
C ASP A 50 -8.05 -12.11 14.51
N LYS A 51 -7.53 -11.12 13.77
CA LYS A 51 -6.74 -10.00 14.33
C LYS A 51 -7.04 -8.69 13.63
N ASN A 52 -6.70 -7.58 14.26
CA ASN A 52 -6.69 -6.25 13.63
C ASN A 52 -5.41 -6.05 12.81
N ASP A 53 -5.01 -7.08 12.07
CA ASP A 53 -3.84 -7.07 11.21
C ASP A 53 -4.29 -6.97 9.75
N TYR A 54 -3.56 -6.20 8.97
CA TYR A 54 -3.83 -6.01 7.54
C TYR A 54 -2.57 -6.29 6.72
N LEU A 55 -2.79 -6.77 5.50
CA LEU A 55 -1.82 -6.69 4.42
C LEU A 55 -2.28 -5.66 3.41
N VAL A 56 -1.35 -4.82 2.99
CA VAL A 56 -1.53 -3.91 1.87
C VAL A 56 -0.61 -4.39 0.77
N ILE A 57 -1.20 -4.62 -0.42
CA ILE A 57 -0.45 -5.08 -1.59
C ILE A 57 -0.62 -4.05 -2.69
N ASP A 58 0.45 -3.38 -3.07
CA ASP A 58 0.50 -2.47 -4.22
C ASP A 58 1.11 -3.19 -5.42
N SER A 59 0.40 -3.19 -6.55
CA SER A 59 0.81 -3.89 -7.76
C SER A 59 1.24 -2.91 -8.85
N TRP A 60 2.35 -3.22 -9.50
CA TRP A 60 2.99 -2.39 -10.53
C TRP A 60 3.37 -3.24 -11.74
N VAL A 61 3.47 -2.61 -12.91
CA VAL A 61 3.96 -3.28 -14.12
C VAL A 61 5.39 -3.80 -13.93
N CYS A 62 6.27 -3.02 -13.30
CA CYS A 62 7.63 -3.44 -12.97
C CYS A 62 8.23 -2.61 -11.82
N LYS A 63 9.42 -3.02 -11.38
CA LYS A 63 10.19 -2.31 -10.35
C LYS A 63 10.52 -0.87 -10.73
N ASP A 64 10.99 -0.65 -11.97
CA ASP A 64 11.46 0.66 -12.43
C ASP A 64 10.32 1.69 -12.44
N SER A 65 9.10 1.27 -12.78
CA SER A 65 7.90 2.12 -12.73
C SER A 65 7.62 2.61 -11.30
N TYR A 66 7.69 1.72 -10.31
CA TYR A 66 7.53 2.09 -8.90
C TYR A 66 8.63 3.04 -8.42
N GLU A 67 9.90 2.72 -8.67
CA GLU A 67 11.02 3.53 -8.19
C GLU A 67 11.03 4.93 -8.83
N SER A 68 10.73 5.01 -10.13
CA SER A 68 10.62 6.30 -10.84
C SER A 68 9.46 7.13 -10.30
N PHE A 69 8.30 6.51 -10.09
CA PHE A 69 7.13 7.18 -9.55
C PHE A 69 7.40 7.74 -8.15
N LEU A 70 8.00 6.94 -7.26
CA LEU A 70 8.36 7.40 -5.91
C LEU A 70 9.40 8.52 -5.94
N SER A 71 10.41 8.43 -6.81
CA SER A 71 11.41 9.49 -6.90
C SER A 71 10.81 10.84 -7.30
N ILE A 72 9.81 10.84 -8.18
CA ILE A 72 9.12 12.06 -8.64
C ILE A 72 8.18 12.60 -7.56
N ASN A 73 7.48 11.71 -6.84
CA ASN A 73 6.41 12.09 -5.92
C ASN A 73 6.81 11.99 -4.43
N LYS A 74 8.13 11.98 -4.14
CA LYS A 74 8.66 11.73 -2.80
C LYS A 74 8.08 12.64 -1.70
N ALA A 75 7.92 13.92 -2.00
CA ALA A 75 7.40 14.88 -1.00
C ALA A 75 5.95 14.56 -0.59
N GLU A 76 5.10 14.22 -1.55
CA GLU A 76 3.71 13.84 -1.29
C GLU A 76 3.64 12.47 -0.61
N TYR A 77 4.47 11.51 -1.04
CA TYR A 77 4.61 10.22 -0.37
C TYR A 77 4.96 10.36 1.11
N ASP A 78 5.99 11.15 1.43
CA ASP A 78 6.44 11.37 2.81
C ASP A 78 5.34 12.04 3.65
N GLN A 79 4.57 12.97 3.05
CA GLN A 79 3.45 13.64 3.71
C GLN A 79 2.30 12.68 4.02
N LEU A 80 1.90 11.83 3.06
CA LEU A 80 0.85 10.82 3.25
C LEU A 80 1.27 9.80 4.31
N ASN A 81 2.53 9.39 4.28
CA ASN A 81 3.07 8.49 5.28
C ASN A 81 2.96 9.09 6.70
N GLU A 82 3.35 10.35 6.88
CA GLU A 82 3.22 11.04 8.16
C GLU A 82 1.77 11.14 8.65
N GLN A 83 0.81 11.38 7.74
CA GLN A 83 -0.62 11.43 8.07
C GLN A 83 -1.15 10.06 8.54
N CYS A 84 -0.61 8.96 8.01
CA CYS A 84 -1.09 7.62 8.29
C CYS A 84 -0.41 6.96 9.51
N LYS A 85 0.73 7.49 9.99
CA LYS A 85 1.51 6.90 11.11
C LYS A 85 0.71 6.65 12.38
N SER A 86 -0.31 7.46 12.67
CA SER A 86 -1.14 7.31 13.86
C SER A 86 -2.19 6.19 13.74
N LEU A 87 -2.44 5.69 12.52
CA LEU A 87 -3.48 4.70 12.24
C LEU A 87 -3.07 3.28 12.66
N TYR A 88 -1.78 3.01 12.82
CA TYR A 88 -1.24 1.69 13.14
C TYR A 88 -0.23 1.74 14.30
N SER A 89 -0.16 0.66 15.07
CA SER A 89 0.85 0.50 16.14
C SER A 89 2.14 -0.14 15.62
N LYS A 90 2.06 -0.87 14.51
CA LYS A 90 3.21 -1.51 13.88
C LYS A 90 3.05 -1.49 12.36
N GLU A 91 4.14 -1.21 11.67
CA GLU A 91 4.31 -1.31 10.23
C GLU A 91 5.53 -2.17 9.94
N GLU A 92 5.40 -3.12 9.03
CA GLU A 92 6.46 -4.01 8.61
C GLU A 92 6.43 -4.17 7.09
N PHE A 93 7.52 -3.80 6.43
CA PHE A 93 7.69 -4.09 5.02
C PHE A 93 8.10 -5.55 4.84
N LEU A 94 7.21 -6.36 4.23
CA LEU A 94 7.46 -7.79 4.03
C LEU A 94 8.28 -8.07 2.78
N GLY A 95 8.47 -7.08 1.91
CA GLY A 95 9.36 -7.17 0.76
C GLY A 95 8.68 -6.97 -0.58
N PHE A 96 9.47 -7.26 -1.61
CA PHE A 96 9.06 -7.19 -3.01
C PHE A 96 8.83 -8.60 -3.56
N TYR A 97 7.75 -8.76 -4.31
CA TYR A 97 7.27 -10.03 -4.82
C TYR A 97 6.96 -9.92 -6.32
N GLU A 98 6.89 -11.07 -7.00
CA GLU A 98 6.50 -11.16 -8.40
C GLU A 98 5.42 -12.24 -8.55
N THR A 99 4.35 -11.96 -9.30
CA THR A 99 3.33 -12.97 -9.58
C THR A 99 3.89 -14.07 -10.50
N VAL A 100 3.56 -15.34 -10.21
CA VAL A 100 4.07 -16.49 -10.98
C VAL A 100 3.14 -16.87 -12.12
N ASP A 101 1.82 -16.85 -11.89
CA ASP A 101 0.79 -17.28 -12.86
C ASP A 101 -0.35 -16.25 -12.91
N HIS A 102 -0.90 -15.99 -14.11
CA HIS A 102 -2.09 -15.17 -14.37
C HIS A 102 -3.11 -15.96 -15.18
#